data_AF-A0A7Z9GYU0-F1
#
_entry.id   AF-A0A7Z9GYU0-F1
#
_cell.length_a   1.000
_cell.length_b   1.000
_cell.length_c   1.000
_cell.angle_alpha   90.00
_cell.angle_beta   90.00
_cell.angle_gamma   90.00
#
_symmetry.space_group_name_H-M   'P 1'
#
loop_
_entity.id
_entity.type
_entity.pdbx_description
1 polymer ?
#
loop_
_entity_poly.entity_id
_entity_poly.type
_entity_poly.pdbx_seq_one_letter_code
_entity_poly.pdbx_strand_id
1 'polypeptide(L)'
;HEQQAIDCVLVDEAQFLTKKQVSQLGDVADRLDIPVLTYGLRTDFRGNLFEGSTFLLAWADNLVEIKTICHCGSKATRVMRLDGDGNVIREGSQIKIGGNDQYVSVCRKHFKEGLATRRGNKLLFAQLEETDD
;
A
#
# COMPACT_ATOMS: atom_id res chain seq x y z
N HIS A 1 29.06 -30.17 8.05
CA HIS A 1 28.26 -28.95 7.82
C HIS A 1 27.34 -28.78 9.02
N GLU A 2 27.65 -27.87 9.94
CA GLU A 2 26.66 -27.43 10.93
C GLU A 2 25.60 -26.61 10.19
N GLN A 3 24.33 -26.98 10.36
CA GLN A 3 23.21 -26.17 9.87
C GLN A 3 23.12 -24.92 10.72
N GLN A 4 23.23 -23.74 10.10
CA GLN A 4 22.95 -22.48 10.79
C GLN A 4 21.47 -22.43 11.17
N ALA A 5 21.20 -22.07 12.43
CA ALA A 5 19.84 -21.79 12.89
C ALA A 5 19.27 -20.58 12.14
N ILE A 6 17.98 -20.63 11.82
CA ILE A 6 17.27 -19.53 11.17
C ILE A 6 16.70 -18.64 12.26
N ASP A 7 17.18 -17.39 12.34
CA ASP A 7 16.74 -16.44 13.36
C ASP A 7 15.45 -15.69 12.97
N CYS A 8 15.12 -15.62 11.68
CA CYS A 8 13.98 -14.84 11.17
C CYS A 8 13.60 -15.24 9.75
N VAL A 9 12.30 -15.18 9.44
CA VAL A 9 11.77 -15.27 8.07
C VAL A 9 11.24 -13.91 7.63
N LEU A 10 11.72 -13.43 6.48
CA LEU A 10 11.23 -12.20 5.85
C LEU A 10 10.46 -12.55 4.58
N VAL A 11 9.23 -12.06 4.47
CA VAL A 11 8.40 -12.25 3.28
C VAL A 11 8.04 -10.89 2.70
N ASP A 12 8.53 -10.62 1.49
CA ASP A 12 8.16 -9.44 0.73
C ASP A 12 6.97 -9.72 -0.19
N GLU A 13 6.25 -8.66 -0.58
CA GLU A 13 5.05 -8.72 -1.43
C GLU A 13 3.99 -9.72 -0.93
N ALA A 14 3.85 -9.82 0.39
CA ALA A 14 3.04 -10.80 1.10
C ALA A 14 1.54 -10.73 0.78
N GLN A 15 1.08 -9.65 0.13
CA GLN A 15 -0.28 -9.57 -0.39
C GLN A 15 -0.62 -10.67 -1.41
N PHE A 16 0.38 -11.25 -2.08
CA PHE A 16 0.20 -12.32 -3.05
C PHE A 16 0.13 -13.72 -2.43
N LEU A 17 0.27 -13.84 -1.11
CA LEU A 17 0.10 -15.11 -0.42
C LEU A 17 -1.35 -15.58 -0.49
N THR A 18 -1.51 -16.90 -0.56
CA THR A 18 -2.80 -17.56 -0.34
C THR A 18 -3.09 -17.69 1.15
N LYS A 19 -4.37 -17.91 1.52
CA LYS A 19 -4.76 -18.25 2.89
C LYS A 19 -3.88 -19.33 3.53
N LYS A 20 -3.59 -20.39 2.75
CA LYS A 20 -2.82 -21.54 3.22
C LYS A 20 -1.39 -21.13 3.57
N GLN A 21 -0.74 -20.35 2.72
CA GLN A 21 0.61 -19.86 2.99
C GLN A 21 0.65 -18.96 4.22
N VAL A 22 -0.33 -18.06 4.39
CA VAL A 22 -0.42 -17.23 5.60
C VAL A 22 -0.56 -18.09 6.86
N SER A 23 -1.38 -19.14 6.82
CA SER A 23 -1.50 -20.09 7.94
C SER A 23 -0.18 -20.82 8.24
N GLN A 24 0.59 -21.18 7.20
CA GLN A 24 1.88 -21.84 7.37
C GLN A 24 2.93 -20.90 7.98
N LEU A 25 2.85 -19.59 7.71
CA LEU A 25 3.70 -18.60 8.37
C LEU A 25 3.41 -18.53 9.88
N GLY A 26 2.13 -18.61 10.27
CA GLY A 26 1.76 -18.75 11.69
C GLY A 26 2.36 -20.00 12.33
N ASP A 27 2.25 -21.15 11.65
CA ASP A 27 2.87 -22.40 12.13
C ASP A 27 4.40 -22.28 12.30
N VAL A 28 5.09 -21.49 11.47
CA VAL A 28 6.53 -21.22 11.62
C VAL A 28 6.80 -20.43 12.90
N ALA A 29 6.05 -19.36 13.15
CA ALA A 29 6.18 -18.57 14.37
C ALA A 29 5.89 -19.43 15.61
N ASP A 30 4.78 -20.17 15.60
CA ASP A 30 4.29 -20.89 16.79
C ASP A 30 5.09 -22.15 17.09
N ARG A 31 5.45 -22.94 16.07
CA ARG A 31 6.06 -24.27 16.28
C ARG A 31 7.57 -24.26 16.25
N LEU A 32 8.16 -23.34 15.50
CA LEU A 32 9.61 -23.25 15.34
C LEU A 32 10.21 -22.15 16.21
N ASP A 33 9.38 -21.30 16.83
CA ASP A 33 9.80 -20.12 17.60
C ASP A 33 10.66 -19.17 16.76
N ILE A 34 10.35 -19.06 15.46
CA ILE A 34 11.07 -18.20 14.51
C ILE A 34 10.16 -17.02 14.14
N PRO A 35 10.57 -15.76 14.39
CA PRO A 35 9.77 -14.61 14.01
C PRO A 35 9.60 -14.51 12.49
N VAL A 36 8.38 -14.18 12.08
CA VAL A 36 8.02 -13.96 10.68
C VAL A 36 7.60 -12.51 10.47
N LEU A 37 8.33 -11.78 9.63
CA LEU A 37 7.96 -10.43 9.23
C LEU A 37 7.47 -10.45 7.79
N THR A 38 6.29 -9.86 7.58
CA THR A 38 5.67 -9.77 6.26
C THR A 38 5.53 -8.30 5.86
N TYR A 39 5.90 -8.02 4.61
CA TYR A 39 5.75 -6.70 3.99
C TYR A 39 4.85 -6.82 2.78
N GLY A 40 3.93 -5.88 2.61
CA GLY A 40 3.02 -5.93 1.47
C GLY A 40 1.95 -4.84 1.46
N LEU A 41 1.26 -4.75 0.34
CA LEU A 41 0.18 -3.80 0.12
C LEU A 41 -1.12 -4.26 0.80
N ARG A 42 -1.79 -3.35 1.50
CA ARG A 42 -3.09 -3.64 2.11
C ARG A 42 -4.18 -3.86 1.06
N THR A 43 -4.29 -2.94 0.10
CA THR A 43 -5.37 -2.91 -0.88
C THR A 43 -4.87 -2.70 -2.28
N ASP A 44 -5.60 -3.22 -3.26
CA ASP A 44 -5.38 -2.96 -4.68
C ASP A 44 -5.77 -1.52 -5.09
N PHE A 45 -5.61 -1.22 -6.38
CA PHE A 45 -5.97 0.08 -6.95
C PHE A 45 -7.47 0.36 -6.98
N ARG A 46 -8.32 -0.65 -6.75
CA ARG A 46 -9.77 -0.52 -6.60
C ARG A 46 -10.17 -0.30 -5.14
N GLY A 47 -9.22 -0.47 -4.22
CA GLY A 47 -9.42 -0.33 -2.78
C GLY A 47 -9.91 -1.61 -2.08
N ASN A 48 -9.87 -2.75 -2.75
CA ASN A 48 -10.18 -4.07 -2.18
C ASN A 48 -8.94 -4.66 -1.53
N LEU A 49 -9.13 -5.48 -0.48
CA LEU A 49 -8.03 -6.24 0.10
C LEU A 49 -7.52 -7.28 -0.91
N PHE A 50 -6.21 -7.53 -0.89
CA PHE A 50 -5.66 -8.74 -1.48
C PHE A 50 -5.96 -9.96 -0.59
N GLU A 51 -5.90 -11.16 -1.16
CA GLU A 51 -6.14 -12.40 -0.40
C GLU A 51 -5.15 -12.52 0.78
N GLY A 52 -3.85 -12.46 0.51
CA GLY A 52 -2.81 -12.57 1.55
C GLY A 52 -2.98 -11.50 2.62
N SER A 53 -3.20 -10.26 2.20
CA SER A 53 -3.44 -9.14 3.12
C SER A 53 -4.68 -9.31 3.98
N THR A 54 -5.73 -9.96 3.47
CA THR A 54 -6.95 -10.25 4.24
C THR A 54 -6.64 -11.12 5.44
N PHE A 55 -5.88 -12.19 5.24
CA PHE A 55 -5.53 -13.13 6.33
C PHE A 55 -4.42 -12.61 7.22
N LEU A 56 -3.43 -11.91 6.66
CA LEU A 56 -2.36 -11.28 7.44
C LEU A 56 -2.93 -10.22 8.40
N LEU A 57 -3.88 -9.39 7.95
CA LEU A 57 -4.56 -8.43 8.83
C LEU A 57 -5.41 -9.09 9.92
N ALA A 58 -5.92 -10.30 9.67
CA ALA A 58 -6.78 -11.00 10.61
C ALA A 58 -5.99 -11.76 11.69
N TRP A 59 -4.80 -12.26 11.34
CA TRP A 59 -4.05 -13.23 12.17
C TRP A 59 -2.71 -12.72 12.68
N ALA A 60 -2.13 -11.67 12.11
CA ALA A 60 -0.83 -11.18 12.59
C ALA A 60 -0.94 -10.62 14.01
N ASP A 61 0.02 -10.98 14.87
CA ASP A 61 0.10 -10.47 16.25
C ASP A 61 0.37 -8.97 16.29
N ASN A 62 1.14 -8.47 15.32
CA ASN A 62 1.54 -7.07 15.21
C ASN A 62 1.25 -6.52 13.82
N LEU A 63 0.62 -5.36 13.76
CA LEU A 63 0.32 -4.65 12.52
C LEU A 63 0.90 -3.24 12.56
N VAL A 64 1.83 -2.97 11.64
CA VAL A 64 2.44 -1.65 11.47
C VAL A 64 2.06 -1.08 10.11
N GLU A 65 1.33 0.05 10.11
CA GLU A 65 1.03 0.78 8.88
C GLU A 65 2.20 1.71 8.54
N ILE A 66 2.88 1.44 7.41
CA ILE A 66 3.85 2.37 6.83
C ILE A 66 3.08 3.47 6.09
N LYS A 67 3.24 4.71 6.54
CA LYS A 67 2.45 5.86 6.05
C LYS A 67 3.20 6.59 4.95
N THR A 68 2.49 6.91 3.87
CA THR A 68 2.91 7.89 2.87
C THR A 68 2.02 9.13 2.93
N ILE A 69 2.41 10.19 2.22
CA ILE A 69 1.72 11.48 2.22
C ILE A 69 1.07 11.69 0.86
N CYS A 70 -0.21 12.04 0.86
CA CYS A 70 -0.91 12.46 -0.35
C CYS A 70 -0.46 13.88 -0.74
N HIS A 71 -0.54 14.24 -2.02
CA HIS A 71 -0.21 15.60 -2.51
C HIS A 71 -0.94 16.75 -1.80
N CYS A 72 -2.02 16.47 -1.08
CA CYS A 72 -2.72 17.46 -0.25
C CYS A 72 -2.21 17.59 1.19
N GLY A 73 -1.16 16.85 1.57
CA GLY A 73 -0.59 16.80 2.92
C GLY A 73 -1.29 15.81 3.87
N SER A 74 -2.43 15.23 3.48
CA SER A 74 -3.12 14.22 4.29
C SER A 74 -2.46 12.85 4.18
N LYS A 75 -2.65 11.99 5.19
CA LYS A 75 -2.22 10.58 5.14
C LYS A 75 -2.76 9.87 3.89
N ALA A 76 -1.86 9.31 3.08
CA ALA A 76 -2.25 8.46 1.96
C ALA A 76 -2.57 7.05 2.46
N THR A 77 -3.69 6.51 2.00
CA THR A 77 -4.21 5.20 2.44
C THR A 77 -4.73 4.35 1.30
N ARG A 78 -4.64 4.85 0.07
CA ARG A 78 -5.10 4.23 -1.17
C ARG A 78 -4.03 4.38 -2.24
N VAL A 79 -3.99 3.43 -3.16
CA VAL A 79 -3.13 3.47 -4.34
C VAL A 79 -4.02 3.69 -5.55
N MET A 80 -3.69 4.66 -6.40
CA MET A 80 -4.27 4.81 -7.73
C MET A 80 -3.33 4.21 -8.76
N ARG A 81 -3.91 3.74 -9.86
CA ARG A 81 -3.19 3.33 -11.06
C ARG A 81 -3.45 4.34 -12.17
N LEU A 82 -2.40 4.74 -12.87
CA LEU A 82 -2.43 5.64 -14.01
C LEU A 82 -1.99 4.88 -15.27
N ASP A 83 -2.57 5.22 -16.43
CA ASP A 83 -2.05 4.79 -17.72
C ASP A 83 -0.79 5.58 -18.11
N GLY A 84 -0.22 5.28 -19.29
CA GLY A 84 0.95 5.98 -19.81
C GLY A 84 0.73 7.48 -20.10
N ASP A 85 -0.52 7.92 -20.19
CA ASP A 85 -0.91 9.32 -20.43
C ASP A 85 -1.25 10.06 -19.12
N GLY A 86 -1.18 9.37 -17.97
CA GLY A 86 -1.46 9.93 -16.65
C GLY A 86 -2.94 9.92 -16.25
N ASN A 87 -3.83 9.27 -17.01
CA ASN A 87 -5.24 9.16 -16.66
C ASN A 87 -5.48 8.07 -15.62
N VAL A 88 -6.43 8.30 -14.71
CA VAL A 88 -6.75 7.34 -13.64
C VAL A 88 -7.49 6.13 -14.20
N ILE A 89 -6.91 4.96 -14.01
CA ILE A 89 -7.51 3.67 -14.32
C ILE A 89 -8.31 3.17 -13.11
N ARG A 90 -9.62 2.93 -13.29
CA ARG A 90 -10.50 2.39 -12.24
C ARG A 90 -10.92 0.93 -12.46
N GLU A 91 -10.74 0.43 -13.68
CA GLU A 91 -11.14 -0.92 -14.10
C GLU A 91 -9.95 -1.66 -14.74
N GLY A 92 -10.06 -2.99 -14.92
CA GLY A 92 -8.96 -3.83 -15.44
C GLY A 92 -8.35 -4.79 -14.41
N SER A 93 -7.42 -5.66 -14.83
CA SER A 93 -6.89 -6.74 -13.98
C SER A 93 -6.20 -6.20 -12.72
N GLN A 94 -6.54 -6.79 -11.57
CA GLN A 94 -5.98 -6.47 -10.25
C GLN A 94 -4.46 -6.65 -10.21
N ILE A 95 -3.95 -7.64 -10.96
CA ILE A 95 -2.52 -7.94 -11.09
C ILE A 95 -2.11 -7.64 -12.52
N LYS A 96 -1.15 -6.74 -12.68
CA LYS A 96 -0.38 -6.57 -13.92
C LYS A 96 1.03 -6.18 -13.52
N ILE A 97 1.94 -7.14 -13.58
CA ILE A 97 3.37 -6.93 -13.41
C ILE A 97 3.89 -6.51 -14.80
N GLY A 98 4.30 -5.25 -14.95
CA GLY A 98 4.81 -4.69 -16.20
C GLY A 98 3.80 -3.90 -17.04
N GLY A 99 4.28 -2.78 -17.58
CA GLY A 99 3.56 -1.76 -18.35
C GLY A 99 4.07 -0.35 -18.01
N ASN A 100 3.79 0.66 -18.83
CA ASN A 100 4.09 2.08 -18.53
C ASN A 100 3.15 2.68 -17.47
N ASP A 101 2.45 1.82 -16.71
CA ASP A 101 1.44 2.22 -15.76
C ASP A 101 2.12 2.73 -14.48
N GLN A 102 1.68 3.88 -13.98
CA GLN A 102 2.22 4.48 -12.76
C GLN A 102 1.30 4.26 -11.57
N TYR A 103 1.86 4.05 -10.38
CA TYR A 103 1.11 3.91 -9.14
C TYR A 103 1.34 5.12 -8.23
N VAL A 104 0.26 5.75 -7.76
CA VAL A 104 0.33 6.95 -6.92
C VAL A 104 -0.44 6.74 -5.63
N SER A 105 0.23 7.01 -4.49
CA SER A 105 -0.39 6.94 -3.17
C SER A 105 -1.19 8.22 -2.87
N VAL A 106 -2.46 8.07 -2.52
CA VAL A 106 -3.39 9.19 -2.26
C VAL A 106 -4.24 8.96 -1.01
N CYS A 107 -4.80 10.05 -0.48
CA CYS A 107 -5.78 9.97 0.60
C CYS A 107 -7.13 9.46 0.05
N ARG A 108 -8.00 8.98 0.94
CA ARG A 108 -9.33 8.47 0.57
C ARG A 108 -10.18 9.47 -0.23
N LYS A 109 -10.06 10.77 0.05
CA LYS A 109 -10.81 11.83 -0.65
C LYS A 109 -10.39 11.89 -2.11
N HIS A 110 -9.10 12.12 -2.36
CA HIS A 110 -8.57 12.19 -3.71
C HIS A 110 -8.71 10.88 -4.48
N PHE A 111 -8.65 9.73 -3.78
CA PHE A 111 -9.00 8.42 -4.35
C PHE A 111 -10.39 8.42 -5.00
N LYS A 112 -11.41 8.87 -4.27
CA LYS A 112 -12.79 8.94 -4.78
C LYS A 112 -12.94 9.95 -5.92
N GLU A 113 -12.24 11.07 -5.84
CA GLU A 113 -12.29 12.14 -6.84
C GLU A 113 -11.52 11.82 -8.12
N GLY A 114 -10.63 10.82 -8.12
CA GLY A 114 -9.78 10.54 -9.28
C GLY A 114 -8.66 11.57 -9.47
N LEU A 115 -8.18 12.20 -8.38
CA LEU A 115 -7.13 13.23 -8.43
C LEU A 115 -5.78 12.69 -7.94
N ALA A 116 -4.92 12.32 -8.89
CA ALA A 116 -3.56 11.82 -8.59
C ALA A 116 -2.56 12.93 -8.24
N THR A 117 -2.82 14.17 -8.63
CA THR A 117 -1.98 15.34 -8.38
C THR A 117 -2.80 16.53 -7.88
N ARG A 118 -2.13 17.53 -7.30
CA ARG A 118 -2.76 18.81 -6.97
C ARG A 118 -3.17 19.49 -8.28
N ARG A 119 -4.44 19.89 -8.41
CA ARG A 119 -4.81 20.91 -9.40
C ARG A 119 -4.00 22.18 -9.08
N GLY A 120 -3.42 22.80 -10.12
CA GLY A 120 -2.34 23.79 -10.06
C GLY A 120 -2.40 24.78 -8.90
N ASN A 121 -1.22 25.18 -8.43
CA ASN A 121 -0.97 26.13 -7.34
C ASN A 121 -2.00 27.28 -7.31
N LYS A 122 -3.01 27.16 -6.46
CA LYS A 122 -3.47 28.29 -5.67
C LYS A 122 -2.86 28.08 -4.30
N LEU A 123 -1.68 28.65 -4.11
CA LEU A 123 -1.17 28.86 -2.76
C LEU A 123 -2.25 29.66 -2.04
N LEU A 124 -2.79 29.09 -0.96
CA LEU A 124 -3.82 29.73 -0.14
C LEU A 124 -3.33 31.10 0.40
N PHE A 125 -2.02 31.31 0.42
CA PHE A 125 -1.35 32.53 0.85
C PHE A 125 -1.28 33.64 -0.19
N ALA A 126 -1.54 33.37 -1.47
CA ALA A 126 -1.50 34.40 -2.51
C ALA A 126 -2.66 35.41 -2.41
N GLN A 127 -3.64 35.18 -1.52
CA GLN A 127 -4.76 36.11 -1.27
C GLN A 127 -4.56 36.97 -0.01
N LEU A 128 -3.43 36.84 0.69
CA LEU A 128 -3.17 37.56 1.94
C LEU A 128 -2.15 38.70 1.80
N GLU A 129 -1.64 38.97 0.59
CA GLU A 129 -0.65 40.05 0.34
C GLU A 129 -1.27 41.33 -0.26
N GLU A 130 -2.60 41.44 -0.40
CA GLU A 130 -3.26 42.62 -1.00
C GLU A 130 -3.96 43.56 0.00
N THR A 131 -3.69 43.44 1.31
CA THR A 131 -4.23 44.38 2.31
C THR A 131 -3.15 44.84 3.27
N ASP A 132 -2.23 45.66 2.78
CA ASP A 132 -1.44 46.60 3.59
C ASP A 132 -1.06 47.77 2.66
N ASP A 133 -2.01 48.70 2.48
CA ASP A 133 -1.81 50.08 2.02
C ASP A 133 -2.71 50.99 2.86
#